data_AF-A0A0K8J2F3-F1
#
_entry.id   AF-A0A0K8J2F3-F1
#
_cell.length_a   1.000
_cell.length_b   1.000
_cell.length_c   1.000
_cell.angle_alpha   90.00
_cell.angle_beta   90.00
_cell.angle_gamma   90.00
#
_symmetry.space_group_name_H-M   'P 1'
#
loop_
_entity.id
_entity.type
_entity.pdbx_description
1 polymer ?
#
loop_
_entity_poly.entity_id
_entity_poly.type
_entity_poly.pdbx_seq_one_letter_code
_entity_poly.pdbx_strand_id
1 'polypeptide(L)'
;MNKQLLLELEAYIENNRLDDLFFRETVTYNYIMPMKSAYKKEDKKREAKEVNEEAQDDKAWLVRFRKNSLSEDDYGLISKENEIEQYISKEKSEETFSIKLLQHIDRLGLKDAEIYKKAGIDRRHFSKIRCDVNYKPKKSTAIALCIALELNLKESIELLQLAGYSLSNCDIGDLVIKFFIERKIYDLTIVNEALDYYGQKMVGVVG
;
A
#
# COMPACT_ATOMS: atom_id res chain seq x y z
N MET A 1 14.73 19.49 17.01
CA MET A 1 15.71 19.27 15.91
C MET A 1 16.68 20.46 15.85
N ASN A 2 17.96 20.24 15.53
CA ASN A 2 18.94 21.35 15.41
C ASN A 2 18.65 22.20 14.16
N LYS A 3 18.86 23.52 14.26
CA LYS A 3 18.65 24.52 13.19
C LYS A 3 19.40 24.19 11.90
N GLN A 4 20.60 23.63 11.98
CA GLN A 4 21.35 23.21 10.79
C GLN A 4 20.62 22.08 10.03
N LEU A 5 20.14 21.06 10.75
CA LEU A 5 19.44 19.93 10.14
C LEU A 5 18.10 20.37 9.51
N LEU A 6 17.42 21.34 10.14
CA LEU A 6 16.21 21.94 9.57
C LEU A 6 16.48 22.64 8.24
N LEU A 7 17.54 23.47 8.17
CA LEU A 7 17.89 24.20 6.95
C LEU A 7 18.29 23.26 5.81
N GLU A 8 18.98 22.16 6.14
CA GLU A 8 19.32 21.12 5.17
C GLU A 8 18.09 20.36 4.65
N LEU A 9 17.10 20.12 5.52
CA LEU A 9 15.83 19.50 5.15
C LEU A 9 15.00 20.43 4.26
N GLU A 10 14.92 21.72 4.60
CA GLU A 10 14.25 22.74 3.77
C GLU A 10 14.86 22.79 2.36
N ALA A 11 16.19 22.89 2.26
CA ALA A 11 16.88 22.89 0.98
C ALA A 11 16.67 21.59 0.18
N TYR A 12 16.61 20.43 0.85
CA TYR A 12 16.33 19.15 0.18
C TYR A 12 14.92 19.11 -0.42
N ILE A 13 13.92 19.57 0.34
CA ILE A 13 12.53 19.62 -0.12
C ILE A 13 12.41 20.57 -1.31
N GLU A 14 13.05 21.74 -1.29
CA GLU A 14 13.05 22.68 -2.41
C GLU A 14 13.65 22.06 -3.69
N ASN A 15 14.81 21.40 -3.59
CA ASN A 15 15.45 20.77 -4.74
C ASN A 15 14.61 19.62 -5.33
N ASN A 16 14.02 18.77 -4.49
CA ASN A 16 13.17 17.67 -4.95
C ASN A 16 11.81 18.17 -5.49
N ARG A 17 11.36 19.37 -5.11
CA ARG A 17 10.19 20.03 -5.73
C ARG A 17 10.50 20.56 -7.13
N LEU A 18 11.75 20.94 -7.41
CA LEU A 18 12.17 21.47 -8.71
C LEU A 18 12.36 20.36 -9.76
N ASP A 19 12.83 19.18 -9.37
CA ASP A 19 12.97 18.03 -10.30
C ASP A 19 11.61 17.62 -10.92
N ASP A 20 10.52 17.68 -10.15
CA ASP A 20 9.15 17.46 -10.66
C ASP A 20 8.64 18.61 -11.56
N LEU A 21 9.22 19.81 -11.45
CA LEU A 21 8.90 20.95 -12.33
C LEU A 21 9.59 20.81 -13.69
N PHE A 22 10.83 20.34 -13.72
CA PHE A 22 11.58 20.11 -14.97
C PHE A 22 11.10 18.85 -15.72
N PHE A 23 10.50 17.86 -15.05
CA PHE A 23 9.83 16.73 -15.74
C PHE A 23 8.55 17.17 -16.50
N ARG A 24 7.93 18.30 -16.13
CA ARG A 24 6.68 18.80 -16.74
C ARG A 24 6.86 19.51 -18.08
N GLU A 25 8.06 19.97 -18.43
CA GLU A 25 8.27 20.70 -19.68
C GLU A 25 8.14 19.86 -20.97
N THR A 26 7.90 18.54 -20.87
CA THR A 26 7.63 17.70 -22.05
C THR A 26 6.19 17.21 -22.17
N VAL A 27 5.31 17.51 -21.22
CA VAL A 27 3.89 17.15 -21.32
C VAL A 27 3.10 18.36 -21.77
N THR A 28 3.00 18.53 -23.09
CA THR A 28 1.97 19.37 -23.70
C THR A 28 0.61 18.78 -23.33
N TYR A 29 -0.10 19.43 -22.41
CA TYR A 29 -1.47 19.07 -22.03
C TYR A 29 -2.42 19.29 -23.22
N ASN A 30 -2.53 18.29 -24.09
CA ASN A 30 -3.65 18.19 -25.00
C ASN A 30 -4.88 17.72 -24.20
N TYR A 31 -5.67 18.71 -23.78
CA TYR A 31 -7.09 18.64 -23.41
C TYR A 31 -7.69 17.23 -23.25
N ILE A 32 -7.85 16.82 -21.98
CA ILE A 32 -8.80 15.78 -21.59
C ILE A 32 -10.19 16.32 -21.91
N MET A 33 -10.88 15.75 -22.90
CA MET A 33 -12.29 16.05 -23.14
C MET A 33 -13.14 15.42 -22.02
N PRO A 34 -14.05 16.17 -21.37
CA PRO A 34 -14.99 15.58 -20.43
C PRO A 34 -15.94 14.64 -21.19
N MET A 35 -16.03 13.39 -20.71
CA MET A 35 -16.95 12.38 -21.23
C MET A 35 -18.39 12.90 -21.10
N LYS A 36 -19.11 13.03 -22.22
CA LYS A 36 -20.53 13.42 -22.19
C LYS A 36 -21.32 12.34 -21.45
N SER A 37 -21.98 12.72 -20.36
CA SER A 37 -22.95 11.89 -19.66
C SER A 37 -24.05 11.46 -20.64
N ALA A 38 -24.13 10.17 -20.97
CA ALA A 38 -25.25 9.63 -21.72
C ALA A 38 -26.49 9.67 -20.83
N TYR A 39 -27.43 10.49 -21.27
CA TYR A 39 -28.76 10.67 -20.72
C TYR A 39 -29.56 9.36 -20.65
N LYS A 40 -30.25 9.21 -19.51
CA LYS A 40 -31.44 8.41 -19.16
C LYS A 40 -32.20 7.73 -20.32
N LYS A 41 -32.46 6.42 -20.17
CA LYS A 41 -33.71 5.78 -20.62
C LYS A 41 -34.45 5.21 -19.42
N GLU A 42 -35.76 5.41 -19.44
CA GLU A 42 -36.70 5.40 -18.33
C GLU A 42 -37.00 4.02 -17.73
N ASP A 43 -37.40 4.08 -16.46
CA ASP A 43 -37.83 2.99 -15.60
C ASP A 43 -39.07 2.24 -16.14
N LYS A 44 -39.04 0.91 -16.08
CA LYS A 44 -40.25 0.10 -15.88
C LYS A 44 -40.11 -0.75 -14.63
N LYS A 45 -40.81 -0.29 -13.58
CA LYS A 45 -41.13 -0.98 -12.32
C LYS A 45 -41.46 -2.47 -12.54
N ARG A 46 -40.83 -3.34 -11.76
CA ARG A 46 -41.48 -4.53 -11.18
C ARG A 46 -41.00 -4.71 -9.74
N GLU A 47 -41.98 -4.90 -8.86
CA GLU A 47 -41.90 -4.90 -7.40
C GLU A 47 -41.02 -6.05 -6.87
N ALA A 48 -40.16 -5.74 -5.90
CA ALA A 48 -39.44 -6.75 -5.13
C ALA A 48 -40.37 -7.31 -4.05
N LYS A 49 -40.59 -8.63 -4.07
CA LYS A 49 -41.16 -9.38 -2.95
C LYS A 49 -40.01 -10.00 -2.17
N GLU A 50 -39.90 -9.63 -0.89
CA GLU A 50 -39.01 -10.26 0.08
C GLU A 50 -39.38 -11.74 0.26
N VAL A 51 -38.37 -12.61 0.20
CA VAL A 51 -38.43 -13.94 0.83
C VAL A 51 -37.10 -14.17 1.55
N ASN A 52 -37.23 -14.51 2.83
CA ASN A 52 -36.18 -14.85 3.81
C ASN A 52 -35.12 -15.84 3.27
N GLU A 53 -33.85 -15.52 3.47
CA GLU A 53 -32.72 -16.43 3.33
C GLU A 53 -32.49 -17.23 4.61
N GLU A 54 -32.95 -18.48 4.63
CA GLU A 54 -32.22 -19.55 5.32
C GLU A 54 -31.41 -20.30 4.25
N ALA A 55 -30.17 -19.87 4.03
CA ALA A 55 -29.31 -20.41 2.97
C ALA A 55 -28.55 -21.65 3.47
N GLN A 56 -29.11 -22.85 3.23
CA GLN A 56 -28.32 -24.08 3.13
C GLN A 56 -28.15 -24.48 1.68
N ASP A 57 -26.87 -24.48 1.28
CA ASP A 57 -26.20 -25.25 0.23
C ASP A 57 -27.01 -25.85 -0.92
N ASP A 58 -27.52 -25.01 -1.82
CA ASP A 58 -28.01 -25.46 -3.14
C ASP A 58 -27.42 -24.64 -4.30
N LYS A 59 -26.09 -24.48 -4.33
CA LYS A 59 -25.39 -24.08 -5.58
C LYS A 59 -25.56 -25.11 -6.70
N ALA A 60 -26.12 -26.28 -6.39
CA ALA A 60 -26.52 -27.31 -7.35
C ALA A 60 -27.53 -26.78 -8.39
N TRP A 61 -28.40 -25.84 -8.02
CA TRP A 61 -29.29 -25.15 -8.97
C TRP A 61 -28.49 -24.33 -9.98
N LEU A 62 -27.46 -23.58 -9.53
CA LEU A 62 -26.61 -22.74 -10.39
C LEU A 62 -25.81 -23.59 -11.37
N VAL A 63 -25.28 -24.73 -10.91
CA VAL A 63 -24.53 -25.68 -11.75
C VAL A 63 -25.46 -26.37 -12.75
N ARG A 64 -26.66 -26.80 -12.34
CA ARG A 64 -27.64 -27.44 -13.24
C ARG A 64 -28.22 -26.46 -14.27
N PHE A 65 -28.48 -25.22 -13.86
CA PHE A 65 -28.97 -24.16 -14.75
C PHE A 65 -27.91 -23.80 -15.80
N ARG A 66 -26.63 -23.68 -15.38
CA ARG A 66 -25.49 -23.43 -16.28
C ARG A 66 -25.27 -24.56 -17.28
N LYS A 67 -25.50 -25.82 -16.89
CA LYS A 67 -25.28 -26.99 -17.78
C LYS A 67 -26.34 -27.15 -18.88
N ASN A 68 -27.52 -26.55 -18.71
CA ASN A 68 -28.65 -26.71 -19.64
C ASN A 68 -28.79 -25.54 -20.63
N SER A 69 -27.83 -24.61 -20.67
CA SER A 69 -27.86 -23.42 -21.55
C SER A 69 -26.48 -22.97 -22.04
N LEU A 70 -25.58 -23.90 -22.33
CA LEU A 70 -24.25 -23.58 -22.88
C LEU A 70 -24.35 -23.37 -24.40
N SER A 71 -24.15 -22.13 -24.86
CA SER A 71 -23.78 -21.83 -26.26
C SER A 71 -22.25 -21.92 -26.44
N GLU A 72 -21.77 -22.05 -27.68
CA GLU A 72 -20.33 -22.13 -28.00
C GLU A 72 -19.50 -20.95 -27.44
N ASP A 73 -20.15 -19.80 -27.22
CA ASP A 73 -19.55 -18.60 -26.64
C ASP A 73 -19.09 -18.78 -25.18
N ASP A 74 -19.75 -19.66 -24.40
CA ASP A 74 -19.44 -19.87 -22.98
C ASP A 74 -18.14 -20.66 -22.77
N TYR A 75 -17.74 -21.51 -23.72
CA TYR A 75 -16.46 -22.22 -23.68
C TYR A 75 -15.27 -21.25 -23.85
N GLY A 76 -15.45 -20.15 -24.59
CA GLY A 76 -14.45 -19.10 -24.75
C GLY A 76 -14.24 -18.28 -23.46
N LEU A 77 -15.28 -18.09 -22.65
CA LEU A 77 -15.20 -17.42 -21.35
C LEU A 77 -14.49 -18.27 -20.30
N ILE A 78 -14.82 -19.57 -20.20
CA ILE A 78 -14.16 -20.51 -19.28
C ILE A 78 -12.67 -20.66 -19.62
N SER A 79 -12.32 -20.63 -20.91
CA SER A 79 -10.92 -20.67 -21.36
C SER A 79 -10.13 -19.42 -20.92
N LYS A 80 -10.74 -18.23 -20.99
CA LYS A 80 -10.12 -16.97 -20.54
C LYS A 80 -10.03 -16.85 -19.02
N GLU A 81 -11.02 -17.34 -18.28
CA GLU A 81 -11.00 -17.37 -16.81
C GLU A 81 -9.79 -18.18 -16.30
N ASN A 82 -9.52 -19.34 -16.91
CA ASN A 82 -8.34 -20.15 -16.58
C ASN A 82 -7.00 -19.47 -16.93
N GLU A 83 -6.94 -18.73 -18.03
CA GLU A 83 -5.75 -17.97 -18.43
C GLU A 83 -5.43 -16.84 -17.44
N ILE A 84 -6.46 -16.15 -16.94
CA ILE A 84 -6.33 -15.11 -15.92
C ILE A 84 -5.84 -15.71 -14.60
N GLU A 85 -6.41 -16.83 -14.15
CA GLU A 85 -5.97 -17.52 -12.93
C GLU A 85 -4.52 -18.03 -13.03
N GLN A 86 -4.15 -18.56 -14.19
CA GLN A 86 -2.78 -19.01 -14.46
C GLN A 86 -1.79 -17.84 -14.46
N TYR A 87 -2.16 -16.69 -15.03
CA TYR A 87 -1.34 -15.49 -14.98
C TYR A 87 -1.17 -14.97 -13.54
N ILE A 88 -2.27 -14.86 -12.78
CA ILE A 88 -2.22 -14.38 -11.39
C ILE A 88 -1.37 -15.31 -10.52
N SER A 89 -1.53 -16.62 -10.64
CA SER A 89 -0.72 -17.58 -9.87
C SER A 89 0.76 -17.55 -10.23
N LYS A 90 1.10 -17.24 -11.49
CA LYS A 90 2.49 -17.10 -11.95
C LYS A 90 3.14 -15.79 -11.45
N GLU A 91 2.42 -14.68 -11.48
CA GLU A 91 2.97 -13.35 -11.16
C GLU A 91 2.88 -13.00 -9.66
N LYS A 92 1.99 -13.65 -8.92
CA LYS A 92 1.83 -13.40 -7.49
C LYS A 92 3.05 -13.92 -6.72
N SER A 93 3.87 -12.98 -6.24
CA SER A 93 4.95 -13.31 -5.31
C SER A 93 4.38 -13.89 -4.01
N GLU A 94 4.98 -14.97 -3.53
CA GLU A 94 4.72 -15.52 -2.18
C GLU A 94 5.36 -14.65 -1.08
N GLU A 95 6.27 -13.74 -1.46
CA GLU A 95 6.92 -12.85 -0.52
C GLU A 95 5.97 -11.73 -0.10
N THR A 96 5.59 -11.73 1.19
CA THR A 96 4.74 -10.69 1.78
C THR A 96 5.55 -9.75 2.65
N PHE A 97 4.94 -8.61 3.02
CA PHE A 97 5.54 -7.65 3.95
C PHE A 97 6.02 -8.33 5.24
N SER A 98 5.18 -9.16 5.88
CA SER A 98 5.52 -9.81 7.14
C SER A 98 6.69 -10.77 6.99
N ILE A 99 6.75 -11.54 5.89
CA ILE A 99 7.88 -12.45 5.62
C ILE A 99 9.17 -11.64 5.46
N LYS A 100 9.16 -10.61 4.61
CA LYS A 100 10.34 -9.78 4.35
C LYS A 100 10.84 -9.07 5.61
N LEU A 101 9.91 -8.52 6.38
CA LEU A 101 10.20 -7.87 7.65
C LEU A 101 10.94 -8.83 8.61
N LEU A 102 10.42 -10.05 8.79
CA LEU A 102 11.03 -11.05 9.67
C LEU A 102 12.41 -11.49 9.15
N GLN A 103 12.58 -11.64 7.84
CA GLN A 103 13.90 -11.92 7.25
C GLN A 103 14.92 -10.81 7.55
N HIS A 104 14.51 -9.53 7.49
CA HIS A 104 15.39 -8.42 7.87
C HIS A 104 15.77 -8.48 9.36
N ILE A 105 14.81 -8.80 10.24
CA ILE A 105 15.05 -8.95 11.69
C ILE A 105 16.05 -10.07 11.95
N ASP A 106 15.82 -11.25 11.36
CA ASP A 106 16.68 -12.42 11.52
C ASP A 106 18.10 -12.15 10.98
N ARG A 107 18.21 -11.51 9.81
CA ARG A 107 19.49 -11.14 9.19
C ARG A 107 20.30 -10.18 10.07
N LEU A 108 19.63 -9.24 10.74
CA LEU A 108 20.28 -8.27 11.64
C LEU A 108 20.53 -8.85 13.05
N GLY A 109 20.02 -10.04 13.37
CA GLY A 109 20.14 -10.66 14.69
C GLY A 109 19.41 -9.90 15.80
N LEU A 110 18.41 -9.09 15.44
CA LEU A 110 17.66 -8.24 16.37
C LEU A 110 16.49 -9.01 16.98
N LYS A 111 16.09 -8.64 18.19
CA LYS A 111 14.90 -9.22 18.81
C LYS A 111 13.66 -8.45 18.39
N ASP A 112 12.56 -9.16 18.14
CA ASP A 112 11.23 -8.58 17.91
C ASP A 112 10.90 -7.46 18.93
N ALA A 113 11.27 -7.68 20.20
CA ALA A 113 11.07 -6.75 21.30
C ALA A 113 11.80 -5.41 21.16
N GLU A 114 12.96 -5.40 20.54
CA GLU A 114 13.73 -4.17 20.29
C GLU A 114 13.11 -3.42 19.13
N ILE A 115 12.67 -4.13 18.08
CA ILE A 115 12.10 -3.55 16.87
C ILE A 115 10.80 -2.82 17.15
N TYR A 116 9.80 -3.48 17.75
CA TYR A 116 8.51 -2.80 17.97
C TYR A 116 8.63 -1.65 18.97
N LYS A 117 9.53 -1.73 19.96
CA LYS A 117 9.80 -0.62 20.89
C LYS A 117 10.44 0.56 20.17
N LYS A 118 11.45 0.32 19.34
CA LYS A 118 12.14 1.34 18.57
C LYS A 118 11.23 1.98 17.52
N ALA A 119 10.31 1.19 16.95
CA ALA A 119 9.28 1.68 16.03
C ALA A 119 8.09 2.37 16.73
N GLY A 120 8.04 2.39 18.08
CA GLY A 120 6.93 2.95 18.86
C GLY A 120 5.59 2.20 18.69
N ILE A 121 5.64 0.93 18.32
CA ILE A 121 4.46 0.10 18.04
C ILE A 121 4.12 -0.76 19.27
N ASP A 122 2.83 -0.89 19.58
CA ASP A 122 2.37 -1.82 20.62
C ASP A 122 2.69 -3.28 20.27
N ARG A 123 3.16 -4.05 21.26
CA ARG A 123 3.51 -5.48 21.10
C ARG A 123 2.38 -6.30 20.48
N ARG A 124 1.11 -6.01 20.78
CA ARG A 124 -0.06 -6.69 20.23
C ARG A 124 -0.22 -6.40 18.74
N HIS A 125 0.04 -5.16 18.31
CA HIS A 125 0.02 -4.80 16.90
C HIS A 125 1.15 -5.51 16.16
N PHE A 126 2.36 -5.52 16.71
CA PHE A 126 3.48 -6.27 16.14
C PHE A 126 3.18 -7.78 16.08
N SER A 127 2.50 -8.34 17.09
CA SER A 127 2.08 -9.74 17.08
C SER A 127 1.15 -10.07 15.91
N LYS A 128 0.26 -9.16 15.52
CA LYS A 128 -0.60 -9.35 14.33
C LYS A 128 0.23 -9.42 13.05
N ILE A 129 1.20 -8.50 12.91
CA ILE A 129 2.14 -8.49 11.77
C ILE A 129 2.88 -9.82 11.69
N ARG A 130 3.36 -10.34 12.83
CA ARG A 130 4.12 -11.60 12.88
C ARG A 130 3.26 -12.84 12.60
N CYS A 131 2.05 -12.90 13.16
CA CYS A 131 1.22 -14.11 13.11
C CYS A 131 0.42 -14.24 11.80
N ASP A 132 0.07 -13.13 11.17
CA ASP A 132 -0.66 -13.13 9.90
C ASP A 132 0.26 -12.72 8.75
N VAL A 133 0.59 -13.71 7.92
CA VAL A 133 1.45 -13.56 6.75
C VAL A 133 0.89 -12.54 5.75
N ASN A 134 -0.43 -12.37 5.70
CA ASN A 134 -1.10 -11.45 4.80
C ASN A 134 -1.49 -10.13 5.48
N TYR A 135 -1.04 -9.90 6.72
CA TYR A 135 -1.33 -8.66 7.44
C TYR A 135 -0.74 -7.46 6.70
N LYS A 136 -1.59 -6.47 6.42
CA LYS A 136 -1.18 -5.21 5.80
C LYS A 136 -1.14 -4.11 6.86
N PRO A 137 0.04 -3.76 7.38
CA PRO A 137 0.15 -2.64 8.32
C PRO A 137 -0.20 -1.33 7.60
N LYS A 138 -0.58 -0.31 8.36
CA LYS A 138 -0.77 1.05 7.80
C LYS A 138 0.57 1.59 7.30
N LYS A 139 0.55 2.49 6.31
CA LYS A 139 1.73 3.18 5.77
C LYS A 139 2.65 3.74 6.87
N SER A 140 2.08 4.43 7.86
CA SER A 140 2.83 4.98 9.00
C SER A 140 3.49 3.90 9.87
N THR A 141 2.90 2.71 9.99
CA THR A 141 3.48 1.61 10.76
C THR A 141 4.60 0.94 9.96
N ALA A 142 4.41 0.75 8.65
CA ALA A 142 5.42 0.18 7.78
C ALA A 142 6.68 1.06 7.72
N ILE A 143 6.51 2.37 7.59
CA ILE A 143 7.62 3.34 7.61
C ILE A 143 8.35 3.32 8.95
N ALA A 144 7.62 3.27 10.06
CA ALA A 144 8.21 3.17 11.40
C ALA A 144 9.12 1.94 11.54
N LEU A 145 8.69 0.80 10.97
CA LEU A 145 9.47 -0.44 10.96
C LEU A 145 10.73 -0.32 10.08
N CYS A 146 10.65 0.32 8.91
CA CYS A 146 11.83 0.58 8.07
C CYS A 146 12.87 1.43 8.82
N ILE A 147 12.43 2.48 9.51
CA ILE A 147 13.29 3.34 10.33
C ILE A 147 13.87 2.56 11.51
N ALA A 148 13.06 1.77 12.23
CA ALA A 148 13.53 0.99 13.37
C ALA A 148 14.59 -0.05 12.97
N LEU A 149 14.43 -0.65 11.79
CA LEU A 149 15.38 -1.59 11.20
C LEU A 149 16.62 -0.92 10.56
N GLU A 150 16.67 0.42 10.52
CA GLU A 150 17.76 1.20 9.93
C GLU A 150 18.03 0.84 8.47
N LEU A 151 16.97 0.47 7.74
CA LEU A 151 17.07 0.06 6.34
C LEU A 151 17.51 1.22 5.47
N ASN A 152 18.32 0.90 4.45
CA ASN A 152 18.65 1.89 3.44
C ASN A 152 17.42 2.24 2.59
N LEU A 153 17.54 3.28 1.74
CA LEU A 153 16.41 3.74 0.92
C LEU A 153 15.86 2.64 0.00
N LYS A 154 16.73 1.85 -0.62
CA LYS A 154 16.33 0.79 -1.55
C LYS A 154 15.56 -0.33 -0.84
N GLU A 155 16.09 -0.83 0.28
CA GLU A 155 15.44 -1.84 1.12
C GLU A 155 14.11 -1.32 1.68
N SER A 156 14.06 -0.04 2.07
CA SER A 156 12.83 0.60 2.55
C SER A 156 11.77 0.66 1.46
N ILE A 157 12.14 1.02 0.22
CA ILE A 157 11.23 1.04 -0.93
C ILE A 157 10.71 -0.38 -1.22
N GLU A 158 11.59 -1.37 -1.28
CA GLU A 158 11.23 -2.77 -1.52
C GLU A 158 10.24 -3.27 -0.45
N LEU A 159 10.51 -3.02 0.83
CA LEU A 159 9.64 -3.43 1.92
C LEU A 159 8.28 -2.71 1.89
N LEU A 160 8.26 -1.40 1.61
CA LEU A 160 7.02 -0.63 1.49
C LEU A 160 6.17 -1.08 0.30
N GLN A 161 6.80 -1.45 -0.82
CA GLN A 161 6.11 -1.98 -2.00
C GLN A 161 5.37 -3.28 -1.69
N LEU A 162 5.95 -4.16 -0.87
CA LEU A 162 5.28 -5.40 -0.42
C LEU A 162 4.04 -5.13 0.45
N ALA A 163 3.98 -4.00 1.15
CA ALA A 163 2.78 -3.54 1.86
C ALA A 163 1.80 -2.79 0.95
N GLY A 164 2.16 -2.50 -0.29
CA GLY A 164 1.37 -1.74 -1.25
C GLY A 164 1.53 -0.22 -1.13
N TYR A 165 2.68 0.25 -0.64
CA TYR A 165 2.97 1.68 -0.46
C TYR A 165 4.19 2.11 -1.27
N SER A 166 4.23 3.41 -1.58
CA SER A 166 5.38 4.10 -2.16
C SER A 166 5.65 5.40 -1.41
N LEU A 167 6.90 5.88 -1.51
CA LEU A 167 7.30 7.22 -1.09
C LEU A 167 7.20 8.14 -2.31
N SER A 168 6.25 9.07 -2.28
CA SER A 168 6.01 10.02 -3.35
C SER A 168 6.84 11.29 -3.17
N ASN A 169 7.38 11.85 -4.26
CA ASN A 169 8.02 13.17 -4.22
C ASN A 169 7.01 14.32 -4.07
N CYS A 170 5.73 14.07 -4.34
CA CYS A 170 4.66 15.07 -4.19
C CYS A 170 4.21 15.26 -2.74
N ASP A 171 4.48 14.28 -1.87
CA ASP A 171 4.07 14.30 -0.47
C ASP A 171 5.22 14.80 0.41
N ILE A 172 4.96 15.84 1.20
CA ILE A 172 5.97 16.44 2.07
C ILE A 172 6.43 15.44 3.13
N GLY A 173 5.50 14.63 3.68
CA GLY A 173 5.84 13.61 4.66
C GLY A 173 6.81 12.57 4.10
N ASP A 174 6.51 12.05 2.91
CA ASP A 174 7.37 11.08 2.21
C ASP A 174 8.74 11.66 1.88
N LEU A 175 8.84 12.93 1.46
CA LEU A 175 10.12 13.62 1.22
C LEU A 175 10.95 13.73 2.50
N VAL A 176 10.30 14.09 3.62
CA VAL A 176 10.95 14.17 4.92
C VAL A 176 11.51 12.80 5.30
N ILE A 177 10.70 11.74 5.18
CA ILE A 177 11.15 10.36 5.46
C ILE A 177 12.33 9.95 4.57
N LYS A 178 12.25 10.24 3.26
CA LYS A 178 13.30 9.94 2.30
C LYS A 178 14.63 10.63 2.67
N PHE A 179 14.58 11.90 3.03
CA PHE A 179 15.74 12.67 3.49
C PHE A 179 16.43 12.02 4.69
N PHE A 180 15.66 11.61 5.70
CA PHE A 180 16.20 10.98 6.91
C PHE A 180 16.83 9.62 6.61
N ILE A 181 16.18 8.79 5.79
CA ILE A 181 16.71 7.47 5.40
C ILE A 181 18.00 7.62 4.57
N GLU A 182 18.04 8.54 3.60
CA GLU A 182 19.23 8.80 2.76
C GLU A 182 20.44 9.24 3.60
N ARG A 183 20.20 10.01 4.66
CA ARG A 183 21.23 10.48 5.59
C ARG A 183 21.54 9.50 6.72
N LYS A 184 20.89 8.34 6.74
CA LYS A 184 21.02 7.32 7.79
C LYS A 184 20.71 7.84 9.19
N ILE A 185 19.77 8.77 9.30
CA ILE A 185 19.28 9.31 10.56
C ILE A 185 17.98 8.57 10.89
N TYR A 186 18.07 7.60 11.80
CA TYR A 186 16.96 6.68 12.11
C TYR A 186 16.33 6.91 13.50
N ASP A 187 16.58 8.06 14.11
CA ASP A 187 15.93 8.44 15.37
C ASP A 187 14.48 8.86 15.09
N LEU A 188 13.54 8.01 15.49
CA LEU A 188 12.11 8.23 15.32
C LEU A 188 11.63 9.54 15.96
N THR A 189 12.27 9.97 17.05
CA THR A 189 11.94 11.23 17.73
C THR A 189 12.25 12.42 16.83
N ILE A 190 13.46 12.45 16.25
CA ILE A 190 13.89 13.53 15.36
C ILE A 190 13.05 13.54 14.08
N VAL A 191 12.78 12.37 13.51
CA VAL A 191 11.91 12.24 12.33
C VAL A 191 10.52 12.78 12.62
N ASN A 192 9.94 12.43 13.76
CA ASN A 192 8.61 12.90 14.15
C ASN A 192 8.58 14.41 14.44
N GLU A 193 9.62 14.98 15.05
CA GLU A 193 9.74 16.44 15.21
C GLU A 193 9.74 17.17 13.87
N ALA A 194 10.42 16.63 12.86
CA ALA A 194 10.44 17.21 11.52
C ALA A 194 9.09 17.03 10.80
N LEU A 195 8.43 15.89 10.94
CA LEU A 195 7.08 15.68 10.41
C LEU A 195 6.08 16.66 11.04
N ASP A 196 6.16 16.86 12.36
CA ASP A 196 5.29 17.80 13.10
C ASP A 196 5.52 19.26 12.65
N TYR A 197 6.78 19.66 12.40
CA TYR A 197 7.11 20.98 11.86
C TYR A 197 6.40 21.29 10.54
N TYR A 198 6.23 20.29 9.66
CA TYR A 198 5.49 20.42 8.40
C TYR A 198 3.99 20.07 8.51
N GLY A 199 3.47 19.87 9.74
CA GLY A 199 2.08 19.49 9.99
C GLY A 199 1.71 18.12 9.41
N GLN A 200 2.69 17.24 9.22
CA GLN A 200 2.52 15.89 8.68
C GLN A 200 2.19 14.89 9.78
N LYS A 201 1.60 13.76 9.38
CA LYS A 201 1.23 12.71 10.33
C LYS A 201 2.48 12.01 10.87
N MET A 202 2.59 11.96 12.20
CA MET A 202 3.66 11.24 12.89
C MET A 202 3.63 9.73 12.60
N VAL A 203 4.81 9.13 12.68
CA VAL A 203 5.10 7.73 12.38
C VAL A 203 5.36 7.00 13.70
N GLY A 204 4.91 5.75 13.81
CA GLY A 204 5.22 4.93 14.99
C GLY A 204 4.57 5.37 16.31
N VAL A 205 3.45 6.09 16.28
CA VAL A 205 2.70 6.51 17.50
C VAL A 205 1.45 5.65 17.71
N VAL A 206 1.35 4.50 17.03
CA VAL A 206 0.12 3.69 16.99
C VAL A 206 0.19 2.54 18.00
N GLY A 207 -0.54 2.74 19.11
CA GLY A 207 -1.01 1.67 20.00
C GLY A 207 -2.32 1.06 19.53
#